data_AF-G8H2V3-F1
#
_entry.id   AF-G8H2V3-F1
#
_cell.length_a   1.000
_cell.length_b   1.000
_cell.length_c   1.000
_cell.angle_alpha   90.00
_cell.angle_beta   90.00
_cell.angle_gamma   90.00
#
_symmetry.space_group_name_H-M   'P 1'
#
loop_
_entity.id
_entity.type
_entity.pdbx_description
1 polymer ?
#
loop_
_entity_poly.entity_id
_entity_poly.type
_entity_poly.pdbx_seq_one_letter_code
_entity_poly.pdbx_strand_id
1 'polypeptide(L)'
;IWYNQVHIRAPVYCDIVTKLRIGGDVGIPAALLCITRQLEAIAAARQAHFSAQDRRRRRLADLAIGLGFPVLVMILHVVVQGHRYDIIQRVGCIPALYWSLPAVFLVIIWPVVFTLMATIYGGLALRLFIARRYQFARLL
;
A
#
# COMPACT_ATOMS: atom_id res chain seq x y z
N ILE A 1 12.74 -18.54 16.77
CA ILE A 1 12.67 -17.94 18.14
C ILE A 1 11.37 -18.31 18.86
N TRP A 2 10.19 -18.23 18.21
CA TRP A 2 8.86 -18.51 18.81
C TRP A 2 8.19 -19.80 18.32
N TYR A 3 8.95 -20.86 18.04
CA TYR A 3 8.40 -22.09 17.45
C TYR A 3 7.57 -22.93 18.43
N ASN A 4 8.02 -23.06 19.69
CA ASN A 4 7.36 -23.85 20.74
C ASN A 4 7.08 -23.06 22.05
N GLN A 5 7.27 -21.73 22.04
CA GLN A 5 7.27 -20.91 23.27
C GLN A 5 6.76 -19.50 22.95
N VAL A 6 5.97 -18.90 23.87
CA VAL A 6 5.42 -17.52 23.76
C VAL A 6 6.20 -16.47 24.55
N HIS A 7 7.38 -16.81 25.07
CA HIS A 7 8.15 -15.88 25.88
C HIS A 7 8.70 -14.69 25.08
N ILE A 8 8.77 -13.53 25.76
CA ILE A 8 9.33 -12.28 25.23
C ILE A 8 10.85 -12.42 25.14
N ARG A 9 11.36 -12.99 24.05
CA ARG A 9 12.80 -13.19 23.82
C ARG A 9 13.50 -12.01 23.13
N ALA A 10 12.77 -11.23 22.34
CA ALA A 10 13.31 -10.11 21.57
C ALA A 10 12.28 -8.96 21.49
N PRO A 11 12.16 -8.13 22.54
CA PRO A 11 11.15 -7.07 22.62
C PRO A 11 11.34 -6.00 21.53
N VAL A 12 12.58 -5.60 21.25
CA VAL A 12 12.90 -4.60 20.20
C VAL A 12 12.51 -5.11 18.80
N TYR A 13 12.73 -6.40 18.53
CA TYR A 13 12.32 -7.01 17.27
C TYR A 13 10.80 -6.96 17.11
N CYS A 14 10.04 -7.33 18.16
CA CYS A 14 8.58 -7.28 18.12
C CYS A 14 8.06 -5.85 17.91
N ASP A 15 8.63 -4.85 18.58
CA ASP A 15 8.22 -3.45 18.39
C ASP A 15 8.40 -2.98 16.93
N ILE A 16 9.52 -3.35 16.29
CA ILE A 16 9.78 -2.98 14.88
C ILE A 16 8.86 -3.74 13.93
N VAL A 17 8.77 -5.07 14.08
CA VAL A 17 8.01 -5.93 13.15
C VAL A 17 6.52 -5.64 13.19
N THR A 18 5.94 -5.40 14.38
CA THR A 18 4.51 -5.09 14.50
C THR A 18 4.15 -3.77 13.80
N LYS A 19 4.99 -2.74 13.92
CA LYS A 19 4.83 -1.47 13.20
C LYS A 19 5.01 -1.66 11.69
N LEU A 20 6.04 -2.39 11.27
CA LEU A 20 6.31 -2.64 9.86
C LEU A 20 5.19 -3.43 9.20
N ARG A 21 4.57 -4.38 9.91
CA ARG A 21 3.46 -5.20 9.41
C ARG A 21 2.24 -4.34 9.08
N ILE A 22 1.85 -3.45 9.99
CA ILE A 22 0.75 -2.50 9.74
C ILE A 22 1.07 -1.55 8.59
N GLY A 23 2.31 -1.02 8.58
CA GLY A 23 2.78 -0.20 7.46
C GLY A 23 2.72 -0.97 6.13
N GLY A 24 3.07 -2.26 6.13
CA GLY A 24 3.01 -3.13 4.96
C GLY A 24 1.60 -3.40 4.46
N ASP A 25 0.65 -3.66 5.36
CA ASP A 25 -0.75 -3.94 5.02
C ASP A 25 -1.39 -2.76 4.25
N VAL A 26 -0.95 -1.53 4.50
CA VAL A 26 -1.38 -0.31 3.79
C VAL A 26 -0.43 0.08 2.64
N GLY A 27 0.87 -0.13 2.83
CA GLY A 27 1.91 0.25 1.87
C GLY A 27 1.92 -0.59 0.60
N ILE A 28 1.65 -1.89 0.71
CA ILE A 28 1.52 -2.78 -0.45
C ILE A 28 0.42 -2.31 -1.40
N PRO A 29 -0.84 -2.10 -0.95
CA PRO A 29 -1.90 -1.64 -1.85
C PRO A 29 -1.70 -0.18 -2.31
N ALA A 30 -1.08 0.69 -1.50
CA ALA A 30 -0.71 2.04 -1.93
C ALA A 30 0.34 2.02 -3.06
N ALA A 31 1.35 1.15 -2.98
CA ALA A 31 2.33 0.95 -4.04
C ALA A 31 1.69 0.38 -5.31
N LEU A 32 0.75 -0.57 -5.16
CA LEU A 32 -0.02 -1.12 -6.28
C LEU A 32 -0.82 -0.03 -7.01
N LEU A 33 -1.45 0.89 -6.27
CA LEU A 33 -2.14 2.04 -6.85
C LEU A 33 -1.17 2.93 -7.65
N CYS A 34 0.01 3.22 -7.11
CA CYS A 34 1.02 4.04 -7.79
C CYS A 34 1.47 3.38 -9.11
N ILE A 35 1.71 2.06 -9.09
CA ILE A 35 2.11 1.29 -10.27
C ILE A 35 1.00 1.28 -11.33
N THR A 36 -0.23 0.96 -10.95
CA THR A 36 -1.37 0.92 -11.89
C THR A 36 -1.68 2.30 -12.50
N ARG A 37 -1.52 3.37 -11.73
CA ARG A 37 -1.61 4.75 -12.23
C ARG A 37 -0.50 5.10 -13.23
N GLN A 38 0.73 4.65 -12.97
CA GLN A 38 1.84 4.85 -13.90
C GLN A 38 1.60 4.08 -15.20
N LEU A 39 1.10 2.84 -15.12
CA LEU A 39 0.73 2.02 -16.27
C LEU A 39 -0.38 2.68 -17.10
N GLU A 40 -1.42 3.22 -16.48
CA GLU A 40 -2.48 3.96 -17.19
C GLU A 40 -1.91 5.14 -17.96
N ALA A 41 -1.02 5.92 -17.36
CA ALA A 41 -0.40 7.08 -18.01
C ALA A 41 0.46 6.68 -19.23
N ILE A 42 1.14 5.52 -19.17
CA ILE A 42 1.90 4.95 -20.29
C ILE A 42 0.93 4.49 -21.39
N ALA A 43 -0.09 3.70 -21.02
CA ALA A 43 -1.09 3.17 -21.93
C ALA A 43 -1.90 4.28 -22.62
N ALA A 44 -2.08 5.44 -21.99
CA ALA A 44 -2.71 6.62 -22.57
C ALA A 44 -1.75 7.47 -23.43
N ALA A 45 -0.46 7.14 -23.56
CA ALA A 45 0.60 8.00 -24.13
C ALA A 45 0.66 9.42 -23.52
N ARG A 46 0.04 9.63 -22.35
CA ARG A 46 -0.04 10.96 -21.72
C ARG A 46 1.36 11.44 -21.30
N GLN A 47 2.29 10.49 -21.12
CA GLN A 47 3.70 10.78 -20.82
C GLN A 47 4.42 11.61 -21.88
N ALA A 48 4.00 11.56 -23.15
CA ALA A 48 4.60 12.35 -24.22
C ALA A 48 4.30 13.85 -24.07
N HIS A 49 3.19 14.20 -23.41
CA HIS A 49 2.76 15.58 -23.20
C HIS A 49 3.20 16.17 -21.86
N PHE A 50 3.85 15.39 -20.98
CA PHE A 50 4.26 15.91 -19.67
C PHE A 50 5.58 16.67 -19.74
N SER A 51 5.56 17.90 -19.25
CA SER A 51 6.76 18.68 -18.95
C SER A 51 7.61 18.00 -17.87
N ALA A 52 8.91 18.33 -17.83
CA ALA A 52 9.84 17.82 -16.80
C ALA A 52 9.36 18.14 -15.38
N GLN A 53 8.72 19.29 -15.18
CA GLN A 53 8.16 19.70 -13.90
C GLN A 53 6.96 18.83 -13.48
N ASP A 54 6.08 18.48 -14.42
CA ASP A 54 4.92 17.62 -14.16
C ASP A 54 5.34 16.20 -13.80
N ARG A 55 6.38 15.68 -14.46
CA ARG A 55 6.97 14.37 -14.13
C ARG A 55 7.53 14.35 -12.71
N ARG A 56 8.14 15.46 -12.24
CA ARG A 56 8.66 15.56 -10.87
C ARG A 56 7.54 15.63 -9.84
N ARG A 57 6.50 16.44 -10.09
CA ARG A 57 5.33 16.55 -9.22
C ARG A 57 4.59 15.23 -9.07
N ARG A 58 4.39 14.48 -10.16
CA ARG A 58 3.78 13.15 -10.12
C ARG A 58 4.59 12.16 -9.31
N ARG A 59 5.90 12.08 -9.55
CA ARG A 59 6.80 11.21 -8.76
C ARG A 59 6.77 11.54 -7.27
N LEU A 60 6.75 12.83 -6.92
CA LEU A 60 6.66 13.25 -5.53
C LEU A 60 5.30 12.86 -4.91
N ALA A 61 4.21 13.01 -5.66
CA ALA A 61 2.88 12.60 -5.21
C ALA A 61 2.80 11.08 -5.01
N ASP A 62 3.33 10.29 -5.94
CA ASP A 62 3.34 8.83 -5.84
C ASP A 62 4.25 8.37 -4.69
N LEU A 63 5.37 9.06 -4.42
CA LEU A 63 6.20 8.82 -3.23
C LEU A 63 5.45 9.18 -1.93
N ALA A 64 4.73 10.31 -1.92
CA ALA A 64 3.95 10.73 -0.77
C ALA A 64 2.82 9.75 -0.46
N ILE A 65 2.19 9.16 -1.48
CA ILE A 65 1.14 8.16 -1.32
C ILE A 65 1.73 6.79 -0.95
N GLY A 66 2.78 6.35 -1.64
CA GLY A 66 3.38 5.02 -1.44
C GLY A 66 4.21 4.88 -0.17
N LEU A 67 4.79 5.96 0.33
CA LEU A 67 5.63 5.96 1.54
C LEU A 67 5.09 6.87 2.64
N GLY A 68 4.68 8.09 2.30
CA GLY A 68 4.17 9.06 3.28
C GLY A 68 2.89 8.58 3.97
N PHE A 69 1.95 8.02 3.21
CA PHE A 69 0.69 7.53 3.77
C PHE A 69 0.87 6.32 4.71
N PRO A 70 1.62 5.26 4.36
CA PRO A 70 1.91 4.16 5.28
C PRO A 70 2.64 4.61 6.54
N VAL A 71 3.60 5.53 6.44
CA VAL A 71 4.31 6.09 7.60
C VAL A 71 3.33 6.84 8.52
N LEU A 72 2.42 7.63 7.94
CA LEU A 72 1.38 8.32 8.69
C LEU A 72 0.47 7.33 9.43
N VAL A 73 0.03 6.25 8.76
CA VAL A 73 -0.77 5.20 9.42
C VAL A 73 0.01 4.49 10.53
N MET A 74 1.30 4.22 10.35
CA MET A 74 2.15 3.64 11.40
C MET A 74 2.22 4.52 12.66
N ILE A 75 2.28 5.85 12.47
CA ILE A 75 2.26 6.82 13.57
C ILE A 75 0.88 6.85 14.23
N LEU A 76 -0.20 6.98 13.45
CA LEU A 76 -1.57 7.03 13.96
C LEU A 76 -1.97 5.74 14.67
N HIS A 77 -1.41 4.59 14.26
CA HIS A 77 -1.65 3.31 14.91
C HIS A 77 -1.30 3.33 16.41
N VAL A 78 -0.35 4.17 16.86
CA VAL A 78 -0.02 4.32 18.29
C VAL A 78 -1.26 4.66 19.14
N VAL A 79 -2.22 5.39 18.58
CA VAL A 79 -3.43 5.85 19.29
C VAL A 79 -4.46 4.72 19.49
N VAL A 80 -4.52 3.77 18.56
CA VAL A 80 -5.48 2.64 18.55
C VAL A 80 -4.86 1.32 19.04
N GLN A 81 -3.62 1.39 19.51
CA GLN A 81 -2.86 0.24 19.99
C GLN A 81 -3.32 -0.13 21.40
N GLY A 82 -4.13 -1.19 21.53
CA GLY A 82 -4.67 -1.64 22.83
C GLY A 82 -3.61 -2.28 23.74
N HIS A 83 -2.66 -2.99 23.15
CA HIS A 83 -1.50 -3.59 23.82
C HIS A 83 -0.24 -3.46 22.94
N ARG A 84 0.95 -3.63 23.52
CA ARG A 84 2.21 -3.36 22.81
C ARG A 84 2.44 -4.30 21.62
N TYR A 85 2.23 -5.60 21.81
CA TYR A 85 2.24 -6.63 20.77
C TYR A 85 1.72 -7.94 21.37
N ASP A 86 1.10 -8.78 20.56
CA ASP A 86 0.72 -10.14 20.93
C ASP A 86 1.73 -11.13 20.34
N ILE A 87 2.03 -12.21 21.06
CA ILE A 87 2.95 -13.26 20.58
C ILE A 87 2.14 -14.53 20.37
N ILE A 88 2.03 -14.97 19.11
CA ILE A 88 1.40 -16.25 18.77
C ILE A 88 2.50 -17.29 18.50
N GLN A 89 2.32 -18.49 19.06
CA GLN A 89 3.21 -19.62 18.79
C GLN A 89 3.29 -19.89 17.28
N ARG A 90 4.50 -20.17 16.77
CA ARG A 90 4.84 -20.40 15.35
C ARG A 90 4.78 -19.17 14.43
N VAL A 91 3.92 -18.19 14.71
CA VAL A 91 3.79 -16.97 13.88
C VAL A 91 4.76 -15.87 14.34
N GLY A 92 4.98 -15.72 15.65
CA GLY A 92 5.81 -14.67 16.22
C GLY A 92 4.98 -13.46 16.70
N CYS A 93 5.55 -12.27 16.59
CA CYS A 93 4.94 -11.03 17.09
C CYS A 93 3.90 -10.48 16.12
N ILE A 94 2.71 -10.16 16.62
CA ILE A 94 1.57 -9.64 15.87
C ILE A 94 1.14 -8.31 16.50
N PRO A 95 0.81 -7.29 15.71
CA PRO A 95 0.26 -6.05 16.26
C PRO A 95 -1.06 -6.31 16.97
N ALA A 96 -1.21 -5.77 18.19
CA ALA A 96 -2.47 -5.80 18.91
C ALA A 96 -3.33 -4.60 18.47
N LEU A 97 -4.40 -4.89 17.73
CA LEU A 97 -5.40 -3.91 17.30
C LEU A 97 -6.62 -4.03 18.21
N TYR A 98 -6.98 -2.93 18.88
CA TYR A 98 -8.23 -2.89 19.63
C TYR A 98 -9.39 -2.58 18.67
N TRP A 99 -10.36 -3.50 18.58
CA TRP A 99 -11.53 -3.38 17.71
C TRP A 99 -12.45 -2.25 18.16
N SER A 100 -12.07 -1.05 17.77
CA SER A 100 -12.77 0.19 18.04
C SER A 100 -13.11 0.88 16.73
N LEU A 101 -14.19 1.67 16.73
CA LEU A 101 -14.57 2.51 15.60
C LEU A 101 -13.38 3.28 14.97
N PRO A 102 -12.50 3.95 15.74
CA PRO A 102 -11.34 4.62 15.18
C PRO A 102 -10.35 3.67 14.48
N ALA A 103 -10.16 2.43 14.96
CA ALA A 103 -9.25 1.49 14.30
C ALA A 103 -9.74 1.12 12.88
N VAL A 104 -11.06 1.04 12.69
CA VAL A 104 -11.66 0.75 11.38
C VAL A 104 -11.36 1.88 10.39
N PHE A 105 -11.61 3.14 10.79
CA PHE A 105 -11.39 4.30 9.92
C PHE A 105 -9.91 4.64 9.71
N LEU A 106 -9.04 4.34 10.67
CA LEU A 106 -7.63 4.72 10.60
C LEU A 106 -6.75 3.69 9.91
N VAL A 107 -7.10 2.40 9.98
CA VAL A 107 -6.21 1.33 9.49
C VAL A 107 -6.91 0.43 8.48
N ILE A 108 -8.12 -0.06 8.78
CA ILE A 108 -8.76 -1.14 8.01
C ILE A 108 -9.33 -0.65 6.67
N ILE A 109 -9.85 0.58 6.62
CA ILE A 109 -10.52 1.10 5.41
C ILE A 109 -9.54 1.40 4.27
N TRP A 110 -8.31 1.79 4.58
CA TRP A 110 -7.36 2.30 3.58
C TRP A 110 -6.86 1.26 2.57
N PRO A 111 -6.52 0.01 2.97
CA PRO A 111 -6.21 -1.06 2.02
C PRO A 111 -7.32 -1.28 1.00
N VAL A 112 -8.58 -1.25 1.45
CA VAL A 112 -9.76 -1.43 0.58
C VAL A 112 -9.88 -0.27 -0.40
N VAL A 113 -9.73 0.97 0.06
CA VAL A 113 -9.78 2.15 -0.82
C VAL A 113 -8.67 2.09 -1.87
N PHE A 114 -7.42 1.81 -1.47
CA PHE A 114 -6.31 1.75 -2.41
C PHE A 114 -6.44 0.60 -3.42
N THR A 115 -6.88 -0.58 -2.99
CA THR A 115 -7.10 -1.73 -3.91
C THR A 115 -8.23 -1.49 -4.89
N LEU A 116 -9.34 -0.89 -4.45
CA LEU A 116 -10.44 -0.51 -5.35
C LEU A 116 -9.96 0.51 -6.40
N MET A 117 -9.26 1.55 -5.96
CA MET A 117 -8.67 2.54 -6.88
C MET A 117 -7.69 1.88 -7.86
N ALA A 118 -6.81 1.00 -7.37
CA ALA A 118 -5.85 0.29 -8.21
C ALA A 118 -6.54 -0.59 -9.26
N THR A 119 -7.65 -1.23 -8.90
CA THR A 119 -8.46 -2.05 -9.81
C THR A 119 -9.06 -1.21 -10.93
N ILE A 120 -9.58 -0.01 -10.60
CA ILE A 120 -10.14 0.92 -11.59
C ILE A 120 -9.05 1.39 -12.57
N TYR A 121 -7.91 1.86 -12.06
CA TYR A 121 -6.80 2.31 -12.92
C TYR A 121 -6.20 1.17 -13.74
N GLY A 122 -6.04 -0.03 -13.14
CA GLY A 122 -5.57 -1.22 -13.83
C GLY A 122 -6.50 -1.64 -14.97
N GLY A 123 -7.81 -1.62 -14.74
CA GLY A 123 -8.82 -1.89 -15.78
C GLY A 123 -8.77 -0.87 -16.92
N LEU A 124 -8.61 0.41 -16.61
CA LEU A 124 -8.47 1.47 -17.62
C LEU A 124 -7.18 1.30 -18.44
N ALA A 125 -6.05 1.04 -17.78
CA ALA A 125 -4.77 0.79 -18.43
C ALA A 125 -4.85 -0.40 -19.39
N LEU A 126 -5.47 -1.50 -18.95
CA LEU A 126 -5.66 -2.70 -19.77
C LEU A 126 -6.53 -2.41 -21.00
N ARG A 127 -7.66 -1.70 -20.83
CA ARG A 127 -8.54 -1.32 -21.95
C ARG A 127 -7.81 -0.47 -22.99
N LEU A 128 -7.06 0.53 -22.56
CA LEU A 128 -6.28 1.40 -23.46
C LEU A 128 -5.20 0.62 -24.21
N PHE A 129 -4.51 -0.28 -23.52
CA PHE A 129 -3.48 -1.12 -24.11
C PHE A 129 -4.07 -2.06 -25.19
N ILE A 130 -5.20 -2.71 -24.88
CA ILE A 130 -5.90 -3.59 -25.82
C ILE A 130 -6.39 -2.79 -27.04
N ALA A 131 -7.03 -1.64 -26.83
CA ALA A 131 -7.53 -0.79 -27.92
C ALA A 131 -6.43 -0.37 -28.90
N ARG A 132 -5.25 0.01 -28.37
CA ARG A 132 -4.09 0.36 -29.20
C ARG A 132 -3.56 -0.84 -29.97
N ARG A 133 -3.48 -2.01 -29.32
CA ARG A 133 -3.01 -3.22 -29.99
C ARG A 133 -3.89 -3.60 -31.18
N TYR A 134 -5.21 -3.43 -31.07
CA TYR A 134 -6.13 -3.61 -32.18
C TYR A 134 -5.94 -2.56 -33.29
N GLN A 135 -5.69 -1.29 -32.95
CA GLN A 135 -5.40 -0.26 -33.95
C GLN A 135 -4.15 -0.56 -34.76
N PHE A 136 -3.07 -1.00 -34.12
CA PHE A 136 -1.84 -1.42 -34.83
C PHE A 136 -2.06 -2.66 -35.71
N ALA A 137 -2.84 -3.64 -35.25
CA ALA A 137 -3.15 -4.84 -36.02
C ALA A 137 -4.02 -4.56 -37.26
N ARG A 138 -4.72 -3.41 -37.31
CA ARG A 138 -5.54 -3.01 -38.46
C ARG A 138 -4.75 -2.23 -39.53
N LEU A 139 -3.53 -1.80 -39.22
CA LEU A 139 -2.65 -1.03 -40.12
C LEU A 139 -1.63 -1.91 -40.86
N LEU A 140 -1.50 -3.18 -40.48
CA LEU A 140 -0.75 -4.23 -41.18
C LEU A 140 -1.70 -5.05 -42.06
#